data_AF-A0A9D3MH76-F1
#
_entry.id   AF-A0A9D3MH76-F1
#
_cell.length_a   1.000
_cell.length_b   1.000
_cell.length_c   1.000
_cell.angle_alpha   90.00
_cell.angle_beta   90.00
_cell.angle_gamma   90.00
#
_symmetry.space_group_name_H-M   'P 1'
#
loop_
_entity.id
_entity.type
_entity.pdbx_description
1 polymer ?
#
loop_
_entity_poly.entity_id
_entity_poly.type
_entity_poly.pdbx_seq_one_letter_code
_entity_poly.pdbx_strand_id
1 'polypeptide(L)'
;MLRRIQEQKRVLTLYSGEYVHCTYPTVDGWDIVEKVIDTLTPIEEITLEMSKPDASVSCIIPTTEVLRRYLESQGPNTRGIQTLRKTMLDSLKRRFAAMEERREVVLACILDPHYKQRPLSDTTISTAKTWLQEEAEKVSSSSHSTEASSSTAATSREENPTGEGQSQSLLDSLYDDMLLSQQAQPEPPEGLLEEYLKEPILDRKTGDPLQWWKQNSGRFLKLSGQAVPDSSTLLYPQ
;
A
#
# COMPACT_ATOMS: atom_id res chain seq x y z
N MET A 1 -11.68 -3.99 21.66
CA MET A 1 -12.27 -3.58 22.96
C MET A 1 -13.51 -2.70 22.76
N LEU A 2 -13.40 -1.53 22.12
CA LEU A 2 -14.53 -0.58 21.96
C LEU A 2 -15.75 -1.19 21.24
N ARG A 3 -15.54 -1.94 20.14
CA ARG A 3 -16.61 -2.67 19.42
C ARG A 3 -17.40 -3.59 20.37
N ARG A 4 -16.69 -4.35 21.21
CA ARG A 4 -17.29 -5.23 22.23
C ARG A 4 -18.09 -4.46 23.29
N ILE A 5 -17.61 -3.28 23.70
CA ILE A 5 -18.34 -2.40 24.64
C ILE A 5 -19.64 -1.89 23.97
N GLN A 6 -19.58 -1.51 22.69
CA GLN A 6 -20.74 -1.08 21.91
C GLN A 6 -21.77 -2.20 21.72
N GLU A 7 -21.32 -3.43 21.42
CA GLU A 7 -22.18 -4.62 21.34
C GLU A 7 -22.93 -4.88 22.65
N GLN A 8 -22.27 -4.62 23.79
CA GLN A 8 -22.83 -4.79 25.13
C GLN A 8 -23.63 -3.58 25.64
N LYS A 9 -23.79 -2.52 24.84
CA LYS A 9 -24.46 -1.26 25.22
C LYS A 9 -25.78 -1.48 25.93
N ARG A 10 -26.66 -2.33 25.41
CA ARG A 10 -27.98 -2.63 26.01
C ARG A 10 -27.86 -3.25 27.40
N VAL A 11 -27.01 -4.27 27.54
CA VAL A 11 -26.82 -4.99 28.82
C VAL A 11 -26.21 -4.05 29.85
N LEU A 12 -25.21 -3.27 29.46
CA LEU A 12 -24.60 -2.26 30.31
C LEU A 12 -25.60 -1.17 30.74
N THR A 13 -26.52 -0.78 29.84
CA THR A 13 -27.59 0.18 30.18
C THR A 13 -28.49 -0.38 31.29
N LEU A 14 -28.96 -1.61 31.14
CA LEU A 14 -29.84 -2.26 32.11
C LEU A 14 -29.14 -2.43 33.47
N TYR A 15 -27.91 -2.93 33.46
CA TYR A 15 -27.12 -3.11 34.66
C TYR A 15 -26.89 -1.77 35.40
N SER A 16 -26.62 -0.68 34.68
CA SER A 16 -26.46 0.64 35.30
C SER A 16 -27.75 1.17 35.93
N GLY A 17 -28.93 0.76 35.42
CA GLY A 17 -30.22 1.10 36.02
C GLY A 17 -30.49 0.35 37.33
N GLU A 18 -29.94 -0.86 37.49
CA GLU A 18 -30.09 -1.68 38.70
C GLU A 18 -29.05 -1.34 39.78
N TYR A 19 -27.87 -0.86 39.39
CA TYR A 19 -26.75 -0.60 40.29
C TYR A 19 -26.26 0.87 40.22
N VAL A 20 -26.59 1.63 41.26
CA VAL A 20 -26.33 3.09 41.40
C VAL A 20 -24.85 3.49 41.32
N HIS A 21 -23.92 2.55 41.51
CA HIS A 21 -22.47 2.81 41.52
C HIS A 21 -21.76 2.55 40.19
N CYS A 22 -22.50 2.23 39.11
CA CYS A 22 -21.90 1.98 37.80
C CYS A 22 -21.88 3.26 36.94
N THR A 23 -20.69 3.78 36.63
CA THR A 23 -20.54 4.88 35.69
C THR A 23 -20.75 4.38 34.26
N TYR A 24 -21.81 4.84 33.61
CA TYR A 24 -22.20 4.42 32.25
C TYR A 24 -22.07 5.60 31.27
N PRO A 25 -21.64 5.38 30.00
CA PRO A 25 -21.52 6.47 29.04
C PRO A 25 -22.88 7.11 28.74
N THR A 26 -22.90 8.44 28.65
CA THR A 26 -24.08 9.20 28.23
C THR A 26 -24.41 8.92 26.75
N VAL A 27 -25.57 9.39 26.26
CA VAL A 27 -25.93 9.31 24.84
C VAL A 27 -24.81 9.88 23.96
N ASP A 28 -24.29 11.05 24.31
CA ASP A 28 -23.15 11.68 23.64
C ASP A 28 -21.87 10.85 23.75
N GLY A 29 -21.65 10.21 24.91
CA GLY A 29 -20.53 9.28 25.11
C GLY A 29 -20.57 8.09 24.16
N TRP A 30 -21.76 7.53 23.90
CA TRP A 30 -21.94 6.44 22.93
C TRP A 30 -21.76 6.89 21.49
N ASP A 31 -22.24 8.08 21.13
CA ASP A 31 -21.99 8.69 19.82
C ASP A 31 -20.49 8.90 19.57
N ILE A 32 -19.74 9.33 20.58
CA ILE A 32 -18.27 9.41 20.50
C ILE A 32 -17.66 8.02 20.30
N VAL A 33 -18.08 7.00 21.06
CA VAL A 33 -17.56 5.63 20.92
C VAL A 33 -17.77 5.10 19.50
N GLU A 34 -18.96 5.28 18.94
CA GLU A 34 -19.28 4.89 17.57
C GLU A 34 -18.36 5.58 16.56
N LYS A 35 -18.23 6.90 16.63
CA LYS A 35 -17.35 7.67 15.75
C LYS A 35 -15.87 7.30 15.90
N VAL A 36 -15.43 6.92 17.10
CA VAL A 36 -14.06 6.41 17.32
C VAL A 36 -13.87 5.06 16.63
N ILE A 37 -14.84 4.14 16.74
CA ILE A 37 -14.80 2.84 16.07
C ILE A 37 -14.75 3.04 14.54
N ASP A 38 -15.60 3.91 14.00
CA ASP A 38 -15.60 4.22 12.56
C ASP A 38 -14.28 4.84 12.11
N THR A 39 -13.71 5.74 12.92
CA THR A 39 -12.40 6.36 12.63
C THR A 39 -11.25 5.35 12.65
N LEU A 40 -11.33 4.34 13.53
CA LEU A 40 -10.29 3.33 13.69
C LEU A 40 -10.42 2.15 12.72
N THR A 41 -11.61 1.91 12.16
CA THR A 41 -11.87 0.72 11.32
C THR A 41 -10.91 0.62 10.12
N PRO A 42 -10.67 1.68 9.31
CA PRO A 42 -9.72 1.58 8.19
C PRO A 42 -8.26 1.33 8.63
N ILE A 43 -7.90 1.81 9.83
CA ILE A 43 -6.56 1.60 10.41
C ILE A 43 -6.41 0.14 10.85
N GLU A 44 -7.46 -0.45 11.43
CA GLU A 44 -7.50 -1.87 11.77
C GLU A 44 -7.39 -2.74 10.51
N GLU A 45 -8.15 -2.44 9.46
CA GLU A 45 -8.09 -3.16 8.17
C GLU A 45 -6.68 -3.17 7.58
N ILE A 46 -6.02 -2.01 7.51
CA ILE A 46 -4.62 -1.90 7.06
C ILE A 46 -3.67 -2.69 7.96
N THR A 47 -3.84 -2.59 9.28
CA THR A 47 -2.95 -3.27 10.21
C THR A 47 -3.05 -4.79 10.03
N LEU A 48 -4.26 -5.31 9.79
CA LEU A 48 -4.49 -6.71 9.49
C LEU A 48 -3.86 -7.12 8.15
N GLU A 49 -3.99 -6.28 7.12
CA GLU A 49 -3.36 -6.53 5.81
C GLU A 49 -1.83 -6.58 5.91
N MET A 50 -1.22 -5.63 6.61
CA MET A 50 0.24 -5.58 6.83
C MET A 50 0.76 -6.67 7.78
N SER A 51 -0.12 -7.31 8.56
CA SER A 51 0.25 -8.40 9.46
C SER A 51 0.24 -9.77 8.77
N LYS A 52 -0.16 -9.83 7.51
CA LYS A 52 -0.15 -11.08 6.74
C LYS A 52 1.29 -11.51 6.41
N PRO A 53 1.56 -12.82 6.29
CA PRO A 53 2.91 -13.32 6.01
C PRO A 53 3.45 -12.94 4.62
N ASP A 54 2.57 -12.59 3.69
CA ASP A 54 2.87 -12.11 2.34
C ASP A 54 2.98 -10.58 2.24
N ALA A 55 2.85 -9.86 3.36
CA ALA A 55 3.03 -8.41 3.39
C ALA A 55 4.47 -8.03 3.02
N SER A 56 4.59 -7.12 2.05
CA SER A 56 5.87 -6.65 1.51
C SER A 56 6.19 -5.22 1.96
N VAL A 57 7.48 -4.88 2.00
CA VAL A 57 7.96 -3.50 2.22
C VAL A 57 7.41 -2.53 1.17
N SER A 58 7.06 -3.03 -0.02
CA SER A 58 6.45 -2.23 -1.11
C SER A 58 5.15 -1.55 -0.72
N CYS A 59 4.38 -2.10 0.24
CA CYS A 59 3.10 -1.52 0.65
C CYS A 59 3.23 -0.36 1.64
N ILE A 60 4.42 -0.08 2.19
CA ILE A 60 4.61 0.94 3.24
C ILE A 60 4.21 2.34 2.75
N ILE A 61 4.75 2.79 1.62
CA ILE A 61 4.44 4.12 1.06
C ILE A 61 2.97 4.21 0.62
N PRO A 62 2.42 3.26 -0.18
CA PRO A 62 1.00 3.25 -0.54
C PRO A 62 0.07 3.34 0.67
N THR A 63 0.34 2.53 1.70
CA THR A 63 -0.47 2.50 2.93
C THR A 63 -0.40 3.82 3.67
N THR A 64 0.80 4.39 3.80
CA THR A 64 1.00 5.68 4.48
C THR A 64 0.26 6.79 3.75
N GLU A 65 0.31 6.79 2.42
CA GLU A 65 -0.38 7.76 1.57
C GLU A 65 -1.91 7.62 1.68
N VAL A 66 -2.45 6.40 1.62
CA VAL A 66 -3.87 6.11 1.82
C VAL A 66 -4.35 6.58 3.20
N LEU A 67 -3.60 6.29 4.27
CA LEU A 67 -3.95 6.74 5.62
C LEU A 67 -3.89 8.27 5.75
N ARG A 68 -2.92 8.91 5.09
CA ARG A 68 -2.80 10.37 5.06
C ARG A 68 -4.03 10.99 4.41
N ARG A 69 -4.40 10.55 3.20
CA ARG A 69 -5.61 11.00 2.50
C ARG A 69 -6.87 10.75 3.32
N TYR A 70 -6.98 9.57 3.93
CA TYR A 70 -8.10 9.23 4.80
C TYR A 70 -8.23 10.20 5.97
N LEU A 71 -7.14 10.51 6.68
CA LEU A 71 -7.18 11.39 7.84
C LEU A 71 -7.34 12.88 7.49
N GLU A 72 -6.90 13.29 6.29
CA GLU A 72 -7.08 14.63 5.74
C GLU A 72 -8.49 14.86 5.16
N SER A 73 -9.19 13.79 4.75
CA SER A 73 -10.56 13.87 4.26
C SER A 73 -11.54 14.40 5.32
N GLN A 74 -12.68 14.91 4.84
CA GLN A 74 -13.76 15.39 5.72
C GLN A 74 -14.28 14.23 6.58
N GLY A 75 -14.10 14.35 7.89
CA GLY A 75 -14.56 13.37 8.88
C GLY A 75 -15.72 13.90 9.73
N PRO A 76 -16.12 13.16 10.78
CA PRO A 76 -17.18 13.61 11.69
C PRO A 76 -16.87 14.99 12.30
N ASN A 77 -17.86 15.88 12.30
CA ASN A 77 -17.74 17.25 12.83
C ASN A 77 -17.71 17.34 14.37
N THR A 78 -17.59 16.21 15.06
CA THR A 78 -17.42 16.16 16.52
C THR A 78 -16.00 16.61 16.88
N ARG A 79 -15.86 17.69 17.67
CA ARG A 79 -14.57 18.29 18.04
C ARG A 79 -13.54 17.26 18.53
N GLY A 80 -13.94 16.34 19.40
CA GLY A 80 -13.05 15.29 19.92
C GLY A 80 -12.52 14.36 18.84
N ILE A 81 -13.35 14.03 17.84
CA ILE A 81 -12.97 13.18 16.69
C ILE A 81 -12.04 13.94 15.74
N GLN A 82 -12.27 15.23 15.52
CA GLN A 82 -11.37 16.07 14.74
C GLN A 82 -9.99 16.17 15.40
N THR A 83 -9.94 16.33 16.73
CA THR A 83 -8.67 16.30 17.47
C THR A 83 -7.99 14.93 17.33
N LEU A 84 -8.73 13.83 17.49
CA LEU A 84 -8.21 12.47 17.33
C LEU A 84 -7.57 12.27 15.94
N ARG A 85 -8.30 12.61 14.87
CA ARG A 85 -7.84 12.49 13.48
C ARG A 85 -6.60 13.33 13.22
N LYS A 86 -6.57 14.56 13.72
CA LYS A 86 -5.39 15.43 13.62
C LYS A 86 -4.18 14.84 14.33
N THR A 87 -4.34 14.37 15.56
CA THR A 87 -3.25 13.74 16.33
C THR A 87 -2.74 12.45 15.65
N MET A 88 -3.63 11.68 15.04
CA MET A 88 -3.26 10.52 14.22
C MET A 88 -2.45 10.94 12.98
N LEU A 89 -2.90 11.96 12.26
CA LEU A 89 -2.22 12.49 11.07
C LEU A 89 -0.82 13.00 11.39
N ASP A 90 -0.68 13.81 12.46
CA ASP A 90 0.59 14.33 12.92
C ASP A 90 1.54 13.19 13.34
N SER A 91 1.00 12.15 13.98
CA SER A 91 1.76 10.95 14.35
C SER A 91 2.20 10.14 13.13
N LEU A 92 1.34 9.99 12.13
CA LEU A 92 1.63 9.30 10.87
C LEU A 92 2.76 10.03 10.13
N LYS A 93 2.61 11.34 9.90
CA LYS A 93 3.62 12.18 9.24
C LYS A 93 4.97 12.08 9.95
N ARG A 94 4.98 12.18 11.28
CA ARG A 94 6.21 12.10 12.06
C ARG A 94 6.89 10.73 12.01
N ARG A 95 6.12 9.62 12.08
CA ARG A 95 6.69 8.27 12.11
C ARG A 95 7.20 7.80 10.75
N PHE A 96 6.58 8.25 9.67
CA PHE A 96 6.89 7.82 8.30
C PHE A 96 7.60 8.89 7.47
N ALA A 97 8.02 10.01 8.07
CA ALA A 97 8.66 11.15 7.40
C ALA A 97 9.82 10.74 6.47
N ALA A 98 10.66 9.82 6.91
CA ALA A 98 11.85 9.41 6.18
C ALA A 98 11.62 8.25 5.19
N MET A 99 10.40 7.71 5.05
CA MET A 99 10.19 6.53 4.20
C MET A 99 10.41 6.81 2.71
N GLU A 100 10.08 8.02 2.24
CA GLU A 100 10.37 8.43 0.86
C GLU A 100 11.85 8.75 0.60
N GLU A 101 12.69 8.82 1.64
CA GLU A 101 14.13 9.01 1.53
C GLU A 101 14.89 7.68 1.53
N ARG A 102 14.25 6.60 1.99
CA ARG A 102 14.88 5.28 2.12
C ARG A 102 14.83 4.55 0.78
N ARG A 103 16.02 4.38 0.19
CA ARG A 103 16.22 3.70 -1.09
C ARG A 103 15.47 2.37 -1.18
N GLU A 104 15.55 1.51 -0.17
CA GLU A 104 14.94 0.18 -0.22
C GLU A 104 13.41 0.24 -0.25
N VAL A 105 12.81 1.18 0.49
CA VAL A 105 11.36 1.34 0.57
C VAL A 105 10.81 1.91 -0.74
N VAL A 106 11.48 2.93 -1.27
CA VAL A 106 11.10 3.56 -2.54
C VAL A 106 11.26 2.60 -3.71
N LEU A 107 12.38 1.87 -3.79
CA LEU A 107 12.61 0.90 -4.86
C LEU A 107 11.65 -0.29 -4.78
N ALA A 108 11.36 -0.79 -3.57
CA ALA A 108 10.34 -1.83 -3.40
C ALA A 108 8.96 -1.35 -3.87
N CYS A 109 8.57 -0.11 -3.54
CA CYS A 109 7.29 0.47 -3.98
C CYS A 109 7.21 0.64 -5.50
N ILE A 110 8.23 1.24 -6.12
CA ILE A 110 8.19 1.53 -7.57
C ILE A 110 8.25 0.25 -8.42
N LEU A 111 8.96 -0.78 -7.95
CA LEU A 111 9.06 -2.08 -8.62
C LEU A 111 7.88 -3.01 -8.32
N ASP A 112 6.95 -2.61 -7.46
CA ASP A 112 5.74 -3.38 -7.21
C ASP A 112 4.66 -3.03 -8.26
N PRO A 113 4.19 -4.00 -9.07
CA PRO A 113 3.21 -3.76 -10.11
C PRO A 113 1.83 -3.35 -9.58
N HIS A 114 1.53 -3.54 -8.27
CA HIS A 114 0.32 -3.02 -7.63
C HIS A 114 0.33 -1.50 -7.47
N TYR A 115 1.50 -0.88 -7.36
CA TYR A 115 1.63 0.54 -6.95
C TYR A 115 2.42 1.38 -7.93
N LYS A 116 3.58 0.88 -8.37
CA LYS A 116 4.51 1.59 -9.25
C LYS A 116 4.84 2.99 -8.70
N GLN A 117 4.81 4.00 -9.56
CA GLN A 117 5.07 5.38 -9.17
C GLN A 117 3.87 6.10 -8.54
N ARG A 118 2.66 5.51 -8.56
CA ARG A 118 1.40 6.18 -8.19
C ARG A 118 1.35 6.81 -6.80
N PRO A 119 1.93 6.22 -5.75
CA PRO A 119 1.90 6.79 -4.42
C PRO A 119 3.09 7.74 -4.13
N LEU A 120 4.01 7.90 -5.08
CA LEU A 120 5.26 8.65 -4.88
C LEU A 120 5.10 10.10 -5.34
N SER A 121 5.84 11.00 -4.69
CA SER A 121 6.00 12.38 -5.13
C SER A 121 6.92 12.48 -6.36
N ASP A 122 6.74 13.51 -7.20
CA ASP A 122 7.55 13.70 -8.42
C ASP A 122 9.06 13.74 -8.15
N THR A 123 9.46 14.31 -7.00
CA THR A 123 10.84 14.33 -6.53
C THR A 123 11.34 12.92 -6.24
N THR A 124 10.56 12.12 -5.50
CA THR A 124 10.91 10.74 -5.15
C THR A 124 10.94 9.85 -6.39
N ILE A 125 10.03 10.04 -7.35
CA ILE A 125 10.04 9.33 -8.64
C ILE A 125 11.33 9.62 -9.39
N SER A 126 11.72 10.89 -9.50
CA SER A 126 12.95 11.30 -10.20
C SER A 126 14.18 10.66 -9.57
N THR A 127 14.26 10.68 -8.24
CA THR A 127 15.35 10.03 -7.49
C THR A 127 15.35 8.51 -7.67
N ALA A 128 14.18 7.86 -7.64
CA ALA A 128 14.04 6.42 -7.83
C ALA A 128 14.53 5.98 -9.22
N LYS A 129 14.21 6.74 -10.27
CA LYS A 129 14.70 6.47 -11.62
C LYS A 129 16.23 6.49 -11.69
N THR A 130 16.87 7.48 -11.07
CA THR A 130 18.34 7.55 -10.99
C THR A 130 18.92 6.32 -10.29
N TRP A 131 18.35 5.92 -9.15
CA TRP A 131 18.82 4.75 -8.40
C TRP A 131 18.70 3.44 -9.18
N LEU A 132 17.65 3.27 -9.99
CA LEU A 132 17.45 2.09 -10.83
C LEU A 132 18.46 2.05 -12.00
N GLN A 133 18.80 3.22 -12.56
CA GLN A 133 19.81 3.35 -13.60
C GLN A 133 21.21 3.00 -13.08
N GLU A 134 21.59 3.55 -11.92
CA GLU A 134 22.88 3.24 -11.26
C GLU A 134 23.04 1.75 -10.97
N GLU A 135 21.97 1.08 -10.52
CA GLU A 135 22.01 -0.36 -10.22
C GLU A 135 22.16 -1.20 -11.51
N ALA A 136 21.49 -0.77 -12.60
CA ALA A 136 21.62 -1.41 -13.90
C ALA A 136 23.03 -1.30 -14.50
N GLU A 137 23.75 -0.20 -14.23
CA GLU A 137 25.13 0.02 -14.66
C GLU A 137 26.13 -0.83 -13.85
N LYS A 138 25.93 -0.97 -12.53
CA LYS A 138 26.76 -1.84 -11.67
C LYS A 138 26.73 -3.30 -12.10
N VAL A 139 25.54 -3.82 -12.42
CA VAL A 139 25.40 -5.21 -12.91
C VAL A 139 26.10 -5.40 -14.26
N SER A 140 26.10 -4.37 -15.12
CA SER A 140 26.75 -4.43 -16.44
C SER A 140 28.29 -4.37 -16.36
N SER A 141 28.85 -3.69 -15.36
CA SER A 141 30.31 -3.58 -15.13
C SER A 141 30.90 -4.79 -14.39
N SER A 142 30.11 -5.51 -13.60
CA SER A 142 30.55 -6.74 -12.92
C SER A 142 30.44 -8.01 -13.77
N SER A 143 29.81 -7.94 -14.94
CA SER A 143 29.47 -9.10 -15.78
C SER A 143 30.31 -9.14 -17.06
N HIS A 144 31.62 -9.34 -16.92
CA HIS A 144 32.46 -9.77 -18.03
C HIS A 144 32.82 -11.25 -17.87
N SER A 145 31.80 -12.13 -17.92
CA SER A 145 31.93 -13.56 -18.22
C SER A 145 30.56 -14.19 -18.49
N THR A 146 30.43 -14.75 -19.69
CA THR A 146 29.53 -15.85 -20.11
C THR A 146 28.12 -15.53 -20.66
N GLU A 147 28.11 -15.32 -21.98
CA GLU A 147 27.23 -15.83 -23.07
C GLU A 147 25.75 -16.26 -22.85
N ALA A 148 24.88 -15.50 -23.54
CA ALA A 148 23.99 -15.85 -24.68
C ALA A 148 22.80 -16.85 -24.59
N SER A 149 21.73 -16.42 -25.27
CA SER A 149 20.58 -17.16 -25.85
C SER A 149 19.39 -17.42 -24.89
N SER A 150 18.11 -17.32 -25.28
CA SER A 150 17.40 -17.27 -26.57
C SER A 150 16.06 -16.55 -26.38
N SER A 151 15.58 -15.91 -27.44
CA SER A 151 14.24 -15.35 -27.59
C SER A 151 13.17 -16.45 -27.75
N THR A 152 11.95 -16.16 -27.30
CA THR A 152 10.68 -16.53 -27.96
C THR A 152 9.55 -15.66 -27.42
N ALA A 153 8.85 -14.97 -28.32
CA ALA A 153 7.63 -14.23 -28.03
C ALA A 153 6.41 -15.18 -28.04
N ALA A 154 5.51 -15.00 -27.08
CA ALA A 154 4.14 -15.49 -27.18
C ALA A 154 3.22 -14.46 -26.52
N THR A 155 2.38 -13.84 -27.35
CA THR A 155 1.28 -12.97 -26.96
C THR A 155 0.12 -13.83 -26.49
N SER A 156 -0.29 -13.70 -25.24
CA SER A 156 -1.60 -14.18 -24.76
C SER A 156 -2.24 -13.05 -23.96
N ARG A 157 -3.18 -12.38 -24.64
CA ARG A 157 -4.15 -11.46 -24.08
C ARG A 157 -5.21 -12.32 -23.41
N GLU A 158 -5.27 -12.30 -22.08
CA GLU A 158 -6.37 -12.92 -21.35
C GLU A 158 -7.27 -11.86 -20.73
N GLU A 159 -8.56 -12.13 -20.92
CA GLU A 159 -9.70 -11.30 -20.61
C GLU A 159 -9.99 -11.31 -19.11
N ASN A 160 -10.44 -10.15 -18.64
CA ASN A 160 -10.87 -9.90 -17.27
C ASN A 160 -12.21 -10.63 -17.02
N PRO A 161 -12.34 -11.58 -16.09
CA PRO A 161 -13.65 -12.00 -15.64
C PRO A 161 -14.13 -11.04 -14.55
N THR A 162 -15.15 -10.28 -14.90
CA THR A 162 -15.96 -9.47 -14.00
C THR A 162 -16.46 -10.34 -12.84
N GLY A 163 -15.85 -10.18 -11.68
CA GLY A 163 -16.23 -10.82 -10.42
C GLY A 163 -17.28 -9.99 -9.67
N GLU A 164 -18.30 -10.68 -9.20
CA GLU A 164 -19.55 -10.19 -8.62
C GLU A 164 -19.36 -9.28 -7.39
N GLY A 165 -20.31 -8.34 -7.23
CA GLY A 165 -20.25 -7.23 -6.30
C GLY A 165 -20.10 -7.61 -4.82
N GLN A 166 -18.86 -7.59 -4.34
CA GLN A 166 -18.56 -7.32 -2.95
C GLN A 166 -18.75 -5.81 -2.72
N SER A 167 -19.47 -5.43 -1.67
CA SER A 167 -19.51 -4.03 -1.23
C SER A 167 -18.06 -3.57 -1.03
N GLN A 168 -17.58 -2.69 -1.91
CA GLN A 168 -16.20 -2.15 -1.82
C GLN A 168 -16.03 -1.52 -0.44
N SER A 169 -14.98 -1.92 0.28
CA SER A 169 -14.73 -1.31 1.58
C SER A 169 -14.25 0.14 1.37
N LEU A 170 -14.37 0.97 2.40
CA LEU A 170 -13.82 2.32 2.37
C LEU A 170 -12.33 2.28 2.03
N LEU A 171 -11.60 1.29 2.54
CA LEU A 171 -10.19 1.08 2.24
C LEU A 171 -9.93 0.91 0.75
N ASP A 172 -10.71 0.05 0.09
CA ASP A 172 -10.56 -0.23 -1.34
C ASP A 172 -10.73 1.04 -2.16
N SER A 173 -11.75 1.84 -1.84
CA SER A 173 -12.00 3.11 -2.54
C SER A 173 -10.86 4.12 -2.38
N LEU A 174 -10.15 4.11 -1.24
CA LEU A 174 -9.01 5.01 -1.00
C LEU A 174 -7.77 4.57 -1.79
N TYR A 175 -7.54 3.25 -1.92
CA TYR A 175 -6.51 2.73 -2.80
C TYR A 175 -6.81 3.05 -4.27
N ASP A 176 -8.06 2.85 -4.71
CA ASP A 176 -8.47 3.14 -6.08
C ASP A 176 -8.29 4.63 -6.42
N ASP A 177 -8.71 5.54 -5.55
CA ASP A 177 -8.50 6.99 -5.72
C ASP A 177 -7.01 7.34 -5.86
N MET A 178 -6.17 6.77 -5.00
CA MET A 178 -4.71 6.96 -5.08
C MET A 178 -4.14 6.48 -6.41
N LEU A 179 -4.49 5.27 -6.84
CA LEU A 179 -3.96 4.66 -8.07
C LEU A 179 -4.43 5.39 -9.34
N LEU A 180 -5.64 5.94 -9.34
CA LEU A 180 -6.21 6.70 -10.45
C LEU A 180 -5.66 8.13 -10.57
N SER A 181 -5.24 8.74 -9.45
CA SER A 181 -4.87 10.17 -9.38
C SER A 181 -3.66 10.60 -10.24
N GLN A 182 -2.82 9.67 -10.74
CA GLN A 182 -1.60 9.98 -11.53
C GLN A 182 -1.60 9.41 -12.97
N GLN A 183 -2.71 9.47 -13.72
CA GLN A 183 -2.65 9.15 -15.15
C GLN A 183 -1.81 10.20 -15.92
N ALA A 184 -0.59 9.82 -16.30
CA ALA A 184 0.30 10.63 -17.13
C ALA A 184 -0.16 10.69 -18.59
N GLN A 185 0.20 11.79 -19.26
CA GLN A 185 -0.07 12.06 -20.68
C GLN A 185 0.49 10.95 -21.61
N PRO A 186 -0.10 10.75 -22.80
CA PRO A 186 0.29 9.72 -23.77
C PRO A 186 1.59 10.10 -24.51
N GLU A 187 2.69 10.21 -23.79
CA GLU A 187 4.04 10.23 -24.39
C GLU A 187 4.47 8.77 -24.69
N PRO A 188 5.29 8.49 -25.72
CA PRO A 188 5.88 7.18 -25.92
C PRO A 188 6.90 6.86 -24.79
N PRO A 189 7.07 5.58 -24.38
CA PRO A 189 8.07 5.22 -23.37
C PRO A 189 9.49 5.32 -23.93
N GLU A 190 10.36 6.05 -23.23
CA GLU A 190 11.79 6.21 -23.59
C GLU A 190 12.69 5.24 -22.81
N GLY A 191 12.26 3.98 -22.63
CA GLY A 191 13.04 2.98 -21.90
C GLY A 191 12.20 1.85 -21.33
N LEU A 192 12.88 0.78 -20.89
CA LEU A 192 12.24 -0.39 -20.25
C LEU A 192 11.52 -0.02 -18.95
N LEU A 193 12.05 0.94 -18.20
CA LEU A 193 11.43 1.42 -16.97
C LEU A 193 10.12 2.16 -17.27
N GLU A 194 10.15 3.06 -18.25
CA GLU A 194 8.97 3.80 -18.73
C GLU A 194 7.90 2.87 -19.31
N GLU A 195 8.30 1.80 -20.00
CA GLU A 195 7.38 0.76 -20.48
C GLU A 195 6.70 0.05 -19.30
N TYR A 196 7.48 -0.42 -18.32
CA TYR A 196 6.94 -1.06 -17.10
C TYR A 196 5.99 -0.13 -16.32
N LEU A 197 6.36 1.15 -16.16
CA LEU A 197 5.54 2.13 -15.44
C LEU A 197 4.20 2.42 -16.14
N LYS A 198 4.11 2.20 -17.47
CA LYS A 198 2.90 2.35 -18.27
C LYS A 198 2.05 1.09 -18.36
N GLU A 199 2.58 -0.08 -17.99
CA GLU A 199 1.77 -1.30 -17.89
C GLU A 199 0.57 -1.07 -16.96
N PRO A 200 -0.53 -1.83 -17.14
CA PRO A 200 -1.65 -1.80 -16.21
C PRO A 200 -1.19 -2.06 -14.77
N ILE A 201 -1.90 -1.46 -13.83
CA ILE A 201 -1.73 -1.76 -12.41
C ILE A 201 -2.26 -3.16 -12.16
N LEU A 202 -1.47 -3.97 -11.46
CA LEU A 202 -1.90 -5.30 -11.02
C LEU A 202 -2.96 -5.15 -9.92
N ASP A 203 -3.97 -6.02 -9.91
CA ASP A 203 -4.98 -6.01 -8.86
C ASP A 203 -4.35 -6.34 -7.50
N ARG A 204 -4.54 -5.44 -6.52
CA ARG A 204 -3.93 -5.55 -5.19
C ARG A 204 -4.39 -6.78 -4.40
N LYS A 205 -5.63 -7.22 -4.58
CA LYS A 205 -6.23 -8.29 -3.78
C LYS A 205 -5.96 -9.68 -4.34
N THR A 206 -5.90 -9.80 -5.65
CA THR A 206 -5.86 -11.07 -6.38
C THR A 206 -4.55 -11.30 -7.12
N GLY A 207 -3.81 -10.24 -7.43
CA GLY A 207 -2.55 -10.32 -8.15
C GLY A 207 -1.36 -10.61 -7.25
N ASP A 208 -0.47 -11.49 -7.71
CA ASP A 208 0.80 -11.80 -7.07
C ASP A 208 1.96 -11.11 -7.81
N PRO A 209 2.65 -10.13 -7.17
CA PRO A 209 3.79 -9.41 -7.76
C PRO A 209 4.92 -10.32 -8.22
N LEU A 210 5.24 -11.38 -7.47
CA LEU A 210 6.34 -12.28 -7.78
C LEU A 210 6.01 -13.13 -9.00
N GLN A 211 4.76 -13.61 -9.11
CA GLN A 211 4.30 -14.29 -10.32
C GLN A 211 4.28 -13.35 -11.52
N TRP A 212 3.84 -12.11 -11.35
CA TRP A 212 3.85 -11.11 -12.41
C TRP A 212 5.27 -10.89 -12.95
N TRP A 213 6.25 -10.69 -12.06
CA TRP A 213 7.66 -10.54 -12.45
C TRP A 213 8.23 -11.79 -13.11
N LYS A 214 7.86 -12.99 -12.64
CA LYS A 214 8.29 -14.26 -13.27
C LYS A 214 7.80 -14.35 -14.72
N GLN A 215 6.54 -14.00 -14.97
CA GLN A 215 5.94 -14.02 -16.31
C GLN A 215 6.53 -12.93 -17.24
N ASN A 216 6.93 -11.79 -16.68
CA ASN A 216 7.46 -10.65 -17.44
C ASN A 216 8.99 -10.53 -17.41
N SER A 217 9.70 -11.52 -16.84
CA SER A 217 11.17 -11.53 -16.71
C SER A 217 11.89 -11.38 -18.04
N GLY A 218 11.39 -12.00 -19.12
CA GLY A 218 11.95 -11.84 -20.47
C GLY A 218 11.79 -10.44 -21.06
N ARG A 219 10.74 -9.70 -20.67
CA ARG A 219 10.47 -8.33 -21.14
C ARG A 219 11.27 -7.29 -20.36
N PHE A 220 11.41 -7.52 -19.05
CA PHE A 220 12.01 -6.57 -18.12
C PHE A 220 13.21 -7.18 -17.38
N LEU A 221 14.13 -7.81 -18.10
CA LEU A 221 15.24 -8.61 -17.53
C LEU A 221 15.98 -7.88 -16.40
N LYS A 222 16.41 -6.63 -16.64
CA LYS A 222 17.15 -5.82 -15.67
C LYS A 222 16.34 -5.41 -14.44
N LEU A 223 15.03 -5.20 -14.59
CA LEU A 223 14.15 -4.81 -13.49
C LEU A 223 13.71 -6.03 -12.68
N SER A 224 13.48 -7.16 -13.33
CA SER A 224 13.07 -8.41 -12.68
C SER A 224 14.10 -8.91 -11.67
N GLY A 225 15.40 -8.81 -11.98
CA GLY A 225 16.48 -9.15 -11.05
C GLY A 225 16.61 -8.19 -9.85
N GLN A 226 16.08 -6.97 -9.96
CA GLN A 226 16.02 -6.01 -8.84
C GLN A 226 14.75 -6.18 -8.00
N ALA A 227 13.66 -6.62 -8.62
CA ALA A 227 12.37 -6.82 -7.96
C ALA A 227 12.29 -8.16 -7.20
N VAL A 228 12.95 -9.20 -7.71
CA VAL A 228 13.01 -10.54 -7.09
C VAL A 228 14.47 -10.83 -6.73
N PRO A 229 14.91 -10.54 -5.49
CA PRO A 229 16.27 -10.89 -5.09
C PRO A 229 16.41 -12.42 -5.08
N ASP A 230 17.41 -12.93 -5.81
CA ASP A 230 17.72 -14.36 -5.87
C ASP A 230 17.89 -14.93 -4.46
N SER A 231 17.19 -16.02 -4.15
CA SER A 231 17.22 -16.70 -2.84
C SER A 231 18.62 -17.13 -2.41
N SER A 232 19.58 -17.15 -3.34
CA SER A 232 21.00 -17.42 -3.11
C SER A 232 21.74 -16.34 -2.32
N THR A 233 21.17 -15.14 -2.19
CA THR A 233 21.80 -13.99 -1.51
C THR A 233 21.46 -13.92 -0.01
N LEU A 234 20.55 -14.77 0.48
CA LEU A 234 20.14 -14.85 1.89
C LEU A 234 20.96 -15.86 2.71
N LEU A 235 22.15 -16.26 2.26
CA LEU A 235 23.12 -16.95 3.10
C LEU A 235 23.86 -15.91 3.96
N TYR A 236 23.31 -15.68 5.15
CA TYR A 236 23.98 -14.93 6.23
C TYR A 236 25.39 -15.50 6.50
N PRO A 237 26.44 -14.67 6.58
CA PRO A 237 27.66 -15.07 7.26
C PRO A 237 27.38 -15.17 8.76
N GLN A 238 27.74 -16.31 9.36
CA GLN A 238 27.80 -16.48 10.82
C GLN A 238 28.93 -15.68 11.45
#